data_AF-A0A9P0ITH5-F1
#
_entry.id   AF-A0A9P0ITH5-F1
#
_cell.length_a   1.000
_cell.length_b   1.000
_cell.length_c   1.000
_cell.angle_alpha   90.00
_cell.angle_beta   90.00
_cell.angle_gamma   90.00
#
_symmetry.space_group_name_H-M   'P 1'
#
loop_
_entity.id
_entity.type
_entity.pdbx_description
1 polymer ?
#
loop_
_entity_poly.entity_id
_entity_poly.type
_entity_poly.pdbx_seq_one_letter_code
_entity_poly.pdbx_strand_id
1 'polypeptide(L)'
;MYILNNFYKALRLFVQTHAELDIDIKLPMLKQHINGHIRFYSTKNLQNLVEKLVEDLKIVERCSWSSDYLSIWLKKELWVSTVMKEILMSGCKYGSNDDHKGTVVSVSSDECNDSVTCLRIELLKEAIQNLAKINGYIIGNDGLNLLLSKKNNPNNSNLVLCGNVVCNVNVKEYKQRKQESVTKMSANRIESEEYPIDIISKLCHASIVYELLSVRHNKVINTECDTSNKDSGIFIMYNYSRLCQVWKAYENGVIENYYESLPDICSVNFGLLTSNEEWILILNHLSMYPLVIQQSVQHLMSASVDVHRLCKFLMEMSSAVSLFYHRHHILSDPIASLLPLMYARLYLVKTSIQVYENVFQLLGIEAVREM
;
A
#
# COMPACT_ATOMS: atom_id res chain seq x y z
N MET A 1 1.06 -5.41 10.80
CA MET A 1 2.42 -5.86 11.20
C MET A 1 2.35 -7.15 12.00
N TYR A 2 1.19 -7.54 12.54
CA TYR A 2 1.11 -8.64 13.48
C TYR A 2 1.39 -9.99 12.81
N ILE A 3 0.88 -10.34 11.63
CA ILE A 3 1.12 -11.68 11.08
C ILE A 3 2.51 -11.88 10.50
N LEU A 4 3.01 -10.96 9.67
CA LEU A 4 4.39 -11.06 9.16
C LEU A 4 5.40 -10.98 10.30
N ASN A 5 5.25 -10.01 11.20
CA ASN A 5 6.19 -9.82 12.28
C ASN A 5 6.01 -10.92 13.34
N ASN A 6 4.81 -11.46 13.59
CA ASN A 6 4.66 -12.65 14.45
C ASN A 6 5.16 -13.90 13.78
N PHE A 7 4.96 -14.09 12.47
CA PHE A 7 5.53 -15.22 11.74
C PHE A 7 7.06 -15.12 11.76
N TYR A 8 7.63 -13.96 11.46
CA TYR A 8 9.08 -13.74 11.51
C TYR A 8 9.64 -13.78 12.92
N LYS A 9 8.95 -13.23 13.92
CA LYS A 9 9.33 -13.35 15.34
C LYS A 9 9.22 -14.78 15.82
N ALA A 10 8.14 -15.50 15.49
CA ALA A 10 7.97 -16.91 15.85
C ALA A 10 9.01 -17.77 15.15
N LEU A 11 9.30 -17.51 13.88
CA LEU A 11 10.33 -18.19 13.10
C LEU A 11 11.72 -17.90 13.67
N ARG A 12 12.04 -16.63 13.94
CA ARG A 12 13.30 -16.21 14.55
C ARG A 12 13.46 -16.79 15.95
N LEU A 13 12.44 -16.74 16.79
CA LEU A 13 12.41 -17.34 18.12
C LEU A 13 12.57 -18.87 18.03
N PHE A 14 11.87 -19.52 17.12
CA PHE A 14 11.98 -20.95 16.88
C PHE A 14 13.42 -21.33 16.49
N VAL A 15 14.03 -20.61 15.53
CA VAL A 15 15.40 -20.86 15.09
C VAL A 15 16.43 -20.55 16.19
N GLN A 16 16.25 -19.46 16.94
CA GLN A 16 17.09 -19.14 18.10
C GLN A 16 17.01 -20.23 19.17
N THR A 17 15.80 -20.70 19.49
CA THR A 17 15.55 -21.71 20.54
C THR A 17 16.12 -23.09 20.17
N HIS A 18 16.07 -23.47 18.89
CA HIS A 18 16.40 -24.83 18.46
C HIS A 18 17.76 -24.97 17.76
N ALA A 19 18.39 -23.87 17.33
CA ALA A 19 19.65 -23.89 16.62
C ALA A 19 20.67 -22.84 17.11
N GLU A 20 20.32 -22.00 18.08
CA GLU A 20 21.16 -20.90 18.58
C GLU A 20 21.68 -20.01 17.43
N LEU A 21 20.82 -19.77 16.44
CA LEU A 21 21.11 -18.97 15.27
C LEU A 21 20.21 -17.75 15.24
N ASP A 22 20.82 -16.60 14.95
CA ASP A 22 20.06 -15.43 14.54
C ASP A 22 19.93 -15.43 13.03
N ILE A 23 18.72 -15.23 12.52
CA ILE A 23 18.42 -15.31 11.10
C ILE A 23 17.94 -13.96 10.56
N ASP A 24 18.57 -13.51 9.48
CA ASP A 24 18.06 -12.41 8.67
C ASP A 24 17.04 -12.95 7.67
N ILE A 25 15.82 -12.42 7.73
CA ILE A 25 14.69 -12.96 6.98
C ILE A 25 14.34 -11.99 5.85
N LYS A 26 14.62 -12.40 4.61
CA LYS A 26 14.21 -11.63 3.43
C LYS A 26 12.80 -12.02 3.03
N LEU A 27 11.94 -11.02 2.84
CA LEU A 27 10.53 -11.23 2.51
C LEU A 27 10.37 -11.96 1.17
N PRO A 28 9.36 -12.83 1.05
CA PRO A 28 9.05 -13.48 -0.21
C PRO A 28 8.54 -12.40 -1.18
N MET A 29 9.42 -11.98 -2.09
CA MET A 29 9.03 -11.21 -3.26
C MET A 29 8.92 -12.16 -4.44
N LEU A 30 7.74 -12.23 -5.08
CA LEU A 30 7.67 -12.77 -6.43
C LEU A 30 8.47 -11.84 -7.35
N LYS A 31 9.72 -12.22 -7.65
CA LYS A 31 10.32 -11.84 -8.94
C LYS A 31 9.59 -12.66 -10.01
N GLN A 32 9.46 -12.13 -11.23
CA GLN A 32 8.71 -12.70 -12.36
C GLN A 32 8.97 -14.20 -12.68
N HIS A 33 9.92 -14.87 -12.03
CA HIS A 33 10.25 -16.29 -12.20
C HIS A 33 10.50 -17.08 -10.90
N ILE A 34 10.15 -16.58 -9.71
CA ILE A 34 10.44 -17.31 -8.45
C ILE A 34 9.19 -17.45 -7.59
N ASN A 35 8.72 -18.71 -7.47
CA ASN A 35 7.65 -19.14 -6.58
C ASN A 35 7.91 -18.66 -5.14
N GLY A 36 6.85 -18.21 -4.45
CA GLY A 36 6.89 -17.60 -3.11
C GLY A 36 7.40 -18.50 -1.97
N HIS A 37 8.69 -18.81 -1.98
CA HIS A 37 9.42 -19.37 -0.85
C HIS A 37 10.24 -18.27 -0.16
N ILE A 38 10.44 -18.45 1.14
CA ILE A 38 11.34 -17.61 1.95
C ILE A 38 12.69 -18.33 2.01
N ARG A 39 13.80 -17.63 1.73
CA ARG A 39 15.16 -18.20 1.82
C ARG A 39 15.93 -17.60 2.98
N PHE A 40 16.63 -18.45 3.71
CA PHE A 40 17.53 -18.11 4.80
C PHE A 40 18.90 -18.65 4.48
N TYR A 41 19.95 -17.87 4.68
CA TYR A 41 21.32 -18.33 4.47
C TYR A 41 21.91 -18.76 5.80
N SER A 42 22.50 -19.95 5.87
CA SER A 42 23.20 -20.43 7.06
C SER A 42 24.34 -21.34 6.64
N THR A 43 25.46 -21.24 7.35
CA THR A 43 26.65 -22.08 7.16
C THR A 43 26.62 -23.36 8.00
N LYS A 44 25.65 -23.48 8.93
CA LYS A 44 25.44 -24.67 9.76
C LYS A 44 24.46 -25.62 9.07
N ASN A 45 24.69 -26.94 9.18
CA ASN A 45 23.71 -27.95 8.77
C ASN A 45 22.50 -27.92 9.74
N LEU A 46 21.31 -27.66 9.19
CA LEU A 46 20.07 -27.47 9.96
C LEU A 46 18.99 -28.51 9.63
N GLN A 47 19.37 -29.68 9.11
CA GLN A 47 18.40 -30.69 8.67
C GLN A 47 17.40 -31.11 9.78
N ASN A 48 17.86 -31.31 11.01
CA ASN A 48 16.97 -31.64 12.15
C ASN A 48 16.08 -30.47 12.58
N LEU A 49 16.48 -29.22 12.33
CA LEU A 49 15.67 -28.03 12.58
C LEU A 49 14.51 -27.96 11.57
N VAL A 50 14.74 -28.38 10.32
CA VAL A 50 13.74 -28.36 9.26
C VAL A 50 12.52 -29.22 9.60
N GLU A 51 12.75 -30.43 10.10
CA GLU A 51 11.66 -31.36 10.45
C GLU A 51 10.79 -30.78 11.57
N LYS A 52 11.41 -30.26 12.64
CA LYS A 52 10.70 -29.61 13.75
C LYS A 52 9.93 -28.34 13.32
N LEU A 53 10.47 -27.59 12.36
CA LEU A 53 9.88 -26.33 11.90
C LEU A 53 8.53 -26.56 11.20
N VAL A 54 8.45 -27.63 10.39
CA VAL A 54 7.20 -28.01 9.70
C VAL A 54 6.15 -28.52 10.70
N GLU A 55 6.56 -29.21 11.76
CA GLU A 55 5.67 -29.67 12.83
C GLU A 55 5.11 -28.52 13.67
N ASP A 56 5.97 -27.59 14.08
CA ASP A 56 5.59 -26.53 15.02
C ASP A 56 4.89 -25.33 14.34
N LEU A 57 5.21 -25.04 13.08
CA LEU A 57 4.64 -23.92 12.34
C LEU A 57 3.67 -24.41 11.25
N LYS A 58 2.38 -24.49 11.60
CA LYS A 58 1.30 -24.96 10.70
C LYS A 58 1.24 -24.28 9.32
N ILE A 59 1.72 -23.03 9.23
CA ILE A 59 1.76 -22.23 8.00
C ILE A 59 2.87 -22.66 7.05
N VAL A 60 3.82 -23.46 7.50
CA VAL A 60 4.90 -24.01 6.68
C VAL A 60 4.41 -25.27 5.99
N GLU A 61 4.59 -25.30 4.67
CA GLU A 61 4.23 -26.43 3.81
C GLU A 61 5.36 -27.46 3.77
N ARG A 62 6.58 -26.99 3.52
CA ARG A 62 7.79 -27.80 3.48
C ARG A 62 9.01 -26.90 3.64
N CYS A 63 10.16 -27.50 3.93
CA CYS A 63 11.44 -26.83 3.76
C CYS A 63 12.45 -27.73 3.04
N SER A 64 13.50 -27.11 2.53
CA SER A 64 14.58 -27.77 1.80
C SER A 64 15.87 -27.08 2.15
N TRP A 65 16.84 -27.87 2.58
CA TRP A 65 18.18 -27.40 2.82
C TRP A 65 19.03 -27.55 1.55
N SER A 66 19.73 -26.47 1.20
CA SER A 66 20.82 -26.43 0.22
C SER A 66 22.12 -26.13 0.97
N SER A 67 23.29 -26.33 0.34
CA SER A 67 24.61 -26.12 0.97
C SER A 67 24.74 -24.85 1.81
N ASP A 68 24.13 -23.76 1.34
CA ASP A 68 24.29 -22.43 1.95
C ASP A 68 22.96 -21.79 2.40
N TYR A 69 21.81 -22.45 2.18
CA TYR A 69 20.51 -21.85 2.50
C TYR A 69 19.37 -22.85 2.78
N LEU A 70 18.51 -22.48 3.72
CA LEU A 70 17.20 -23.08 3.94
C LEU A 70 16.15 -22.36 3.08
N SER A 71 15.41 -23.10 2.26
CA SER A 71 14.19 -22.61 1.62
C SER A 71 12.97 -23.09 2.41
N ILE A 72 12.04 -22.20 2.72
CA ILE A 72 10.78 -22.47 3.40
C ILE A 72 9.64 -22.13 2.44
N TRP A 73 8.77 -23.09 2.16
CA TRP A 73 7.54 -22.89 1.41
C TRP A 73 6.39 -22.73 2.41
N LEU A 74 5.56 -21.72 2.18
CA LEU A 74 4.40 -21.46 3.01
C LEU A 74 3.15 -22.05 2.37
N LYS A 75 2.25 -22.61 3.18
CA LYS A 75 0.91 -23.02 2.77
C LYS A 75 0.15 -21.78 2.33
N LYS A 76 0.10 -21.59 1.01
CA LYS A 76 -0.35 -20.32 0.47
C LYS A 76 -1.79 -20.00 0.88
N GLU A 77 -2.70 -20.98 0.86
CA GLU A 77 -4.08 -20.83 1.34
C GLU A 77 -4.15 -20.24 2.76
N LEU A 78 -3.37 -20.80 3.69
CA LEU A 78 -3.38 -20.35 5.08
C LEU A 78 -2.83 -18.92 5.19
N TRP A 79 -1.80 -18.59 4.42
CA TRP A 79 -1.25 -17.25 4.33
C TRP A 79 -2.28 -16.25 3.81
N VAL A 80 -2.94 -16.56 2.68
CA VAL A 80 -3.98 -15.69 2.09
C VAL A 80 -5.11 -15.47 3.08
N SER A 81 -5.66 -16.53 3.66
CA SER A 81 -6.74 -16.45 4.64
C SER A 81 -6.35 -15.54 5.81
N THR A 82 -5.13 -15.69 6.31
CA THR A 82 -4.62 -14.93 7.44
C THR A 82 -4.46 -13.44 7.10
N VAL A 83 -3.86 -13.11 5.95
CA VAL A 83 -3.68 -11.73 5.49
C VAL A 83 -5.03 -11.06 5.24
N MET A 84 -5.95 -11.72 4.54
CA MET A 84 -7.27 -11.16 4.25
C MET A 84 -8.08 -10.92 5.52
N LYS A 85 -8.04 -11.84 6.49
CA LYS A 85 -8.66 -11.67 7.80
C LYS A 85 -8.06 -10.48 8.56
N GLU A 86 -6.73 -10.32 8.59
CA GLU A 86 -6.09 -9.18 9.28
C GLU A 86 -6.53 -7.85 8.66
N ILE A 87 -6.58 -7.76 7.34
CA ILE A 87 -7.00 -6.54 6.62
C ILE A 87 -8.43 -6.17 6.99
N LEU A 88 -9.37 -7.12 6.91
CA LEU A 88 -10.78 -6.84 7.18
C LEU A 88 -11.06 -6.56 8.67
N MET A 89 -10.42 -7.30 9.57
CA MET A 89 -10.58 -7.09 11.01
C MET A 89 -9.95 -5.77 11.49
N SER A 90 -8.84 -5.38 10.89
CA SER A 90 -8.14 -4.14 11.27
C SER A 90 -8.69 -2.91 10.55
N GLY A 91 -9.29 -3.07 9.36
CA GLY A 91 -9.82 -1.98 8.55
C GLY A 91 -8.78 -0.88 8.31
N CYS A 92 -9.12 0.35 8.68
CA CYS A 92 -8.23 1.52 8.60
C CYS A 92 -6.96 1.42 9.46
N LYS A 93 -6.92 0.51 10.44
CA LYS A 93 -5.75 0.26 11.29
C LYS A 93 -4.83 -0.82 10.74
N TYR A 94 -5.17 -1.49 9.62
CA TYR A 94 -4.26 -2.47 9.03
C TYR A 94 -2.92 -1.81 8.69
N GLY A 95 -1.82 -2.40 9.15
CA GLY A 95 -0.48 -1.83 9.00
C GLY A 95 0.01 -0.99 10.18
N SER A 96 -0.88 -0.56 11.08
CA SER A 96 -0.49 0.16 12.29
C SER A 96 0.40 -0.67 13.22
N ASN A 97 1.21 0.03 14.01
CA ASN A 97 2.07 -0.54 15.04
C ASN A 97 2.26 0.44 16.21
N ASP A 98 2.75 -0.10 17.32
CA ASP A 98 3.05 0.64 18.55
C ASP A 98 4.57 0.79 18.77
N ASP A 99 5.39 0.65 17.71
CA ASP A 99 6.86 0.62 17.83
C ASP A 99 7.43 1.89 18.48
N HIS A 100 6.71 3.01 18.33
CA HIS A 100 7.12 4.33 18.84
C HIS A 100 6.18 4.87 19.92
N LYS A 101 5.40 4.00 20.56
CA LYS A 101 4.43 4.38 21.60
C LYS A 101 5.09 5.22 22.70
N GLY A 102 4.48 6.36 23.01
CA GLY A 102 4.98 7.31 24.00
C GLY A 102 5.98 8.33 23.46
N THR A 103 6.38 8.23 22.18
CA THR A 103 7.22 9.24 21.54
C THR A 103 6.35 10.34 20.95
N VAL A 104 6.56 11.59 21.38
CA VAL A 104 5.82 12.77 20.90
C VAL A 104 6.58 13.43 19.77
N VAL A 105 5.88 13.77 18.68
CA VAL A 105 6.43 14.49 17.52
C VAL A 105 5.49 15.63 17.14
N SER A 106 6.04 16.82 16.90
CA SER A 106 5.34 17.91 16.21
C SER A 106 5.89 18.07 14.81
N VAL A 107 5.03 18.46 13.86
CA VAL A 107 5.41 18.70 12.46
C VAL A 107 4.93 20.10 12.09
N SER A 108 5.87 20.99 11.81
CA SER A 108 5.63 22.40 11.50
C SER A 108 6.27 22.80 10.16
N SER A 109 5.85 23.92 9.59
CA SER A 109 6.37 24.49 8.34
C SER A 109 6.69 25.98 8.56
N ASP A 110 7.76 26.49 7.95
CA ASP A 110 8.21 27.88 8.08
C ASP A 110 7.73 28.82 6.96
N GLU A 111 7.07 28.28 5.93
CA GLU A 111 6.66 29.04 4.75
C GLU A 111 5.16 28.96 4.48
N CYS A 112 4.55 30.13 4.27
CA CYS A 112 3.17 30.29 3.82
C CYS A 112 3.16 31.33 2.69
N ASN A 113 3.41 30.90 1.45
CA ASN A 113 3.24 31.72 0.24
C ASN A 113 2.52 30.92 -0.85
N ASP A 114 2.08 31.60 -1.91
CA ASP A 114 1.30 31.00 -3.01
C ASP A 114 2.15 30.20 -4.02
N SER A 115 3.31 29.66 -3.62
CA SER A 115 4.15 28.82 -4.50
C SER A 115 3.77 27.35 -4.43
N VAL A 116 3.93 26.63 -5.54
CA VAL A 116 3.71 25.17 -5.61
C VAL A 116 4.66 24.41 -4.67
N THR A 117 5.80 25.00 -4.31
CA THR A 117 6.69 24.46 -3.29
C THR A 117 6.03 24.47 -1.90
N CYS A 118 5.32 25.55 -1.53
CA CYS A 118 4.56 25.59 -0.27
C CYS A 118 3.41 24.58 -0.27
N LEU A 119 2.73 24.40 -1.41
CA LEU A 119 1.73 23.32 -1.55
C LEU A 119 2.34 21.94 -1.27
N ARG A 120 3.51 21.63 -1.85
CA ARG A 120 4.22 20.37 -1.59
C ARG A 120 4.59 20.21 -0.10
N ILE A 121 5.01 21.29 0.56
CA ILE A 121 5.35 21.28 1.99
C ILE A 121 4.12 20.93 2.84
N GLU A 122 2.96 21.55 2.58
CA GLU A 122 1.75 21.26 3.37
C GLU A 122 1.24 19.83 3.13
N LEU A 123 1.25 19.34 1.89
CA LEU A 123 0.91 17.94 1.59
C LEU A 123 1.87 16.95 2.28
N LEU A 124 3.17 17.26 2.26
CA LEU A 124 4.19 16.44 2.92
C LEU A 124 4.00 16.44 4.45
N LYS A 125 3.70 17.60 5.03
CA LYS A 125 3.44 17.76 6.48
C LYS A 125 2.27 16.89 6.92
N GLU A 126 1.14 16.94 6.20
CA GLU A 126 -0.02 16.10 6.48
C GLU A 126 0.35 14.61 6.38
N ALA A 127 1.03 14.21 5.31
CA ALA A 127 1.45 12.82 5.12
C ALA A 127 2.39 12.32 6.23
N ILE A 128 3.34 13.15 6.69
CA ILE A 128 4.23 12.82 7.81
C ILE A 128 3.41 12.66 9.10
N GLN A 129 2.47 13.55 9.38
CA GLN A 129 1.64 13.46 10.58
C GLN A 129 0.80 12.17 10.59
N ASN A 130 0.20 11.81 9.45
CA ASN A 130 -0.59 10.59 9.32
C ASN A 130 0.28 9.33 9.44
N LEU A 131 1.45 9.32 8.80
CA LEU A 131 2.43 8.24 8.91
C LEU A 131 2.99 8.07 10.33
N ALA A 132 3.26 9.17 11.04
CA ALA A 132 3.71 9.12 12.42
C ALA A 132 2.60 8.52 13.32
N LYS A 133 1.36 9.00 13.20
CA LYS A 133 0.22 8.47 13.99
C LYS A 133 0.03 6.97 13.80
N ILE A 134 0.06 6.48 12.55
CA ILE A 134 -0.18 5.06 12.28
C ILE A 134 0.96 4.15 12.79
N ASN A 135 2.17 4.69 12.98
CA ASN A 135 3.34 4.00 13.54
C ASN A 135 3.50 4.22 15.07
N GLY A 136 2.45 4.67 15.75
CA GLY A 136 2.39 4.75 17.21
C GLY A 136 2.97 6.02 17.84
N TYR A 137 3.40 7.00 17.02
CA TYR A 137 3.80 8.31 17.53
C TYR A 137 2.58 9.12 17.99
N ILE A 138 2.80 9.96 19.00
CA ILE A 138 1.79 10.92 19.48
C ILE A 138 2.06 12.26 18.80
N ILE A 139 1.09 12.79 18.07
CA ILE A 139 1.20 14.14 17.51
C ILE A 139 0.84 15.15 18.59
N GLY A 140 1.82 15.94 19.00
CA GLY A 140 1.70 16.91 20.09
C GLY A 140 2.90 17.85 20.14
N ASN A 141 2.87 18.82 21.05
CA ASN A 141 3.86 19.91 21.08
C ASN A 141 5.11 19.60 21.93
N ASP A 142 5.04 18.61 22.82
CA ASP A 142 6.03 18.37 23.88
C ASP A 142 7.09 17.32 23.50
N GLY A 143 7.64 17.37 22.28
CA GLY A 143 8.56 16.34 21.79
C GLY A 143 9.48 16.78 20.66
N LEU A 144 9.84 15.83 19.77
CA LEU A 144 10.68 16.13 18.61
C LEU A 144 9.92 17.04 17.65
N ASN A 145 10.41 18.28 17.46
CA ASN A 145 9.80 19.22 16.53
C ASN A 145 10.47 19.15 15.15
N LEU A 146 9.82 18.47 14.22
CA LEU A 146 10.20 18.42 12.81
C LEU A 146 9.76 19.70 12.11
N LEU A 147 10.74 20.42 11.53
CA LEU A 147 10.50 21.62 10.74
C LEU A 147 10.64 21.30 9.26
N LEU A 148 9.57 21.42 8.48
CA LEU A 148 9.63 21.34 7.03
C LEU A 148 9.99 22.71 6.46
N SER A 149 11.00 22.75 5.61
CA SER A 149 11.39 23.96 4.89
C SER A 149 12.09 23.60 3.59
N LYS A 150 12.04 24.51 2.61
CA LYS A 150 12.89 24.45 1.42
C LYS A 150 14.30 25.03 1.65
N LYS A 151 14.47 25.79 2.72
CA LYS A 151 15.74 26.42 3.06
C LYS A 151 16.62 25.41 3.76
N ASN A 152 17.77 25.12 3.17
CA ASN A 152 18.75 24.26 3.82
C ASN A 152 19.36 24.98 5.03
N ASN A 153 19.27 24.36 6.20
CA ASN A 153 19.95 24.79 7.41
C ASN A 153 20.62 23.58 8.05
N PRO A 154 21.91 23.32 7.76
CA PRO A 154 22.60 22.12 8.22
C PRO A 154 22.78 22.07 9.75
N ASN A 155 22.60 23.20 10.45
CA ASN A 155 22.70 23.25 11.91
C ASN A 155 21.40 22.80 12.62
N ASN A 156 20.30 22.65 11.89
CA ASN A 156 19.04 22.18 12.45
C ASN A 156 18.88 20.68 12.17
N SER A 157 19.19 19.85 13.17
CA SER A 157 19.04 18.38 13.11
C SER A 157 17.60 17.92 12.89
N ASN A 158 16.61 18.78 13.15
CA ASN A 158 15.19 18.46 13.02
C ASN A 158 14.59 19.00 11.71
N LEU A 159 15.42 19.50 10.80
CA LEU A 159 15.01 20.04 9.51
C LEU A 159 14.68 18.91 8.53
N VAL A 160 13.42 18.83 8.13
CA VAL A 160 12.97 18.02 6.99
C VAL A 160 13.06 18.87 5.73
N LEU A 161 14.19 18.79 5.02
CA LEU A 161 14.40 19.57 3.80
C LEU A 161 13.44 19.14 2.69
N CYS A 162 12.64 20.07 2.17
CA CYS A 162 11.76 19.86 1.01
C CYS A 162 12.36 20.53 -0.23
N GLY A 163 12.68 19.75 -1.26
CA GLY A 163 13.16 20.25 -2.53
C GLY A 163 12.09 21.09 -3.23
N ASN A 164 12.56 22.11 -3.95
CA ASN A 164 11.71 23.03 -4.69
C ASN A 164 10.89 22.32 -5.77
N VAL A 165 9.72 22.88 -6.07
CA VAL A 165 8.96 22.56 -7.27
C VAL A 165 9.24 23.65 -8.29
N VAL A 166 9.93 23.28 -9.38
CA VAL A 166 10.17 24.15 -10.54
C VAL A 166 8.87 24.23 -11.32
N CYS A 167 8.21 25.38 -11.18
CA CYS A 167 6.91 25.69 -11.78
C CYS A 167 6.81 27.21 -11.93
N ASN A 168 6.59 27.69 -13.15
CA ASN A 168 6.52 29.12 -13.45
C ASN A 168 5.18 29.78 -13.08
N VAL A 169 4.29 29.05 -12.42
CA VAL A 169 2.96 29.55 -12.01
C VAL A 169 2.73 29.42 -10.51
N ASN A 170 1.82 30.25 -10.00
CA ASN A 170 1.36 30.15 -8.62
C ASN A 170 0.46 28.93 -8.38
N VAL A 171 0.16 28.62 -7.12
CA VAL A 171 -0.67 27.45 -6.74
C VAL A 171 -2.05 27.46 -7.39
N LYS A 172 -2.68 28.63 -7.51
CA LYS A 172 -4.05 28.75 -8.08
C LYS A 172 -4.04 28.36 -9.55
N GLU A 173 -3.13 28.91 -10.33
CA GLU A 173 -2.99 28.62 -11.75
C GLU A 173 -2.49 27.18 -11.98
N TYR A 174 -1.59 26.67 -11.13
CA TYR A 174 -1.18 25.26 -11.17
C TYR A 174 -2.37 24.30 -10.99
N LYS A 175 -3.20 24.53 -9.97
CA LYS A 175 -4.43 23.75 -9.72
C LYS A 175 -5.42 23.85 -10.89
N GLN A 176 -5.58 25.04 -11.46
CA GLN A 176 -6.46 25.26 -12.61
C GLN A 176 -5.97 24.48 -13.84
N ARG A 177 -4.68 24.57 -14.18
CA ARG A 177 -4.09 23.81 -15.31
C ARG A 177 -4.26 22.30 -15.12
N LYS A 178 -4.10 21.80 -13.89
CA LYS A 178 -4.35 20.39 -13.57
C LYS A 178 -5.82 20.01 -13.74
N GLN A 179 -6.74 20.85 -13.28
CA GLN A 179 -8.17 20.64 -13.45
C GLN A 179 -8.56 20.60 -14.94
N GLU A 180 -8.08 21.55 -15.75
CA GLU A 180 -8.32 21.58 -17.20
C GLU A 180 -7.80 20.31 -17.90
N SER A 181 -6.61 19.85 -17.52
CA SER A 181 -6.03 18.60 -18.04
C SER A 181 -6.88 17.37 -17.67
N VAL A 182 -7.31 17.26 -16.41
CA VAL A 182 -8.18 16.18 -15.90
C VAL A 182 -9.53 16.17 -16.61
N THR A 183 -10.16 17.34 -16.77
CA THR A 183 -11.42 17.50 -17.49
C THR A 183 -11.28 17.03 -18.93
N LYS A 184 -10.21 17.44 -19.62
CA LYS A 184 -9.93 17.02 -21.01
C LYS A 184 -9.73 15.50 -21.13
N MET A 185 -9.02 14.88 -20.18
CA MET A 185 -8.83 13.43 -20.16
C MET A 185 -10.13 12.66 -19.88
N SER A 186 -11.05 13.26 -19.12
CA SER A 186 -12.33 12.67 -18.73
C SER A 186 -13.43 12.86 -19.79
N ALA A 187 -13.40 13.98 -20.53
CA ALA A 187 -14.35 14.28 -21.60
C ALA A 187 -14.35 13.23 -22.73
N ASN A 188 -13.21 12.57 -22.97
CA ASN A 188 -13.10 11.50 -23.97
C ASN A 188 -13.76 10.17 -23.54
N ARG A 189 -14.38 10.09 -22.36
CA ARG A 189 -14.90 8.84 -21.77
C ARG A 189 -16.42 8.76 -21.63
N ILE A 190 -17.16 9.85 -21.89
CA ILE A 190 -18.63 9.88 -21.78
C ILE A 190 -19.24 10.48 -23.06
N GLU A 191 -20.37 9.91 -23.52
CA GLU A 191 -21.17 10.41 -24.66
C GLU A 191 -22.16 11.55 -24.27
N SER A 192 -22.29 11.93 -22.99
CA SER A 192 -23.19 12.98 -22.48
C SER A 192 -22.49 14.04 -21.61
N GLU A 193 -23.17 15.18 -21.45
CA GLU A 193 -22.70 16.45 -20.89
C GLU A 193 -22.06 16.35 -19.49
N GLU A 194 -20.84 16.89 -19.40
CA GLU A 194 -20.02 17.19 -18.21
C GLU A 194 -19.89 16.15 -17.08
N TYR A 195 -18.66 15.73 -16.85
CA TYR A 195 -18.28 14.92 -15.68
C TYR A 195 -18.55 15.68 -14.37
N PRO A 196 -19.06 15.05 -13.30
CA PRO A 196 -19.40 15.76 -12.06
C PRO A 196 -18.21 16.53 -11.47
N ILE A 197 -18.43 17.81 -11.15
CA ILE A 197 -17.38 18.74 -10.68
C ILE A 197 -16.65 18.20 -9.44
N ASP A 198 -17.37 17.56 -8.51
CA ASP A 198 -16.79 16.93 -7.32
C ASP A 198 -15.77 15.84 -7.67
N ILE A 199 -16.07 15.01 -8.67
CA ILE A 199 -15.18 13.94 -9.08
C ILE A 199 -13.94 14.52 -9.77
N ILE A 200 -14.11 15.51 -10.66
CA ILE A 200 -12.97 16.22 -11.28
C ILE A 200 -12.06 16.83 -10.20
N SER A 201 -12.64 17.45 -9.18
CA SER A 201 -11.89 18.02 -8.05
C SER A 201 -11.05 16.96 -7.33
N LYS A 202 -11.64 15.81 -7.01
CA LYS A 202 -10.94 14.69 -6.34
C LYS A 202 -9.85 14.08 -7.21
N LEU A 203 -10.08 13.94 -8.52
CA LEU A 203 -9.07 13.46 -9.47
C LEU A 203 -7.91 14.44 -9.61
N CYS A 204 -8.21 15.74 -9.69
CA CYS A 204 -7.20 16.79 -9.69
C CYS A 204 -6.37 16.74 -8.40
N HIS A 205 -7.03 16.58 -7.25
CA HIS A 205 -6.36 16.43 -5.96
C HIS A 205 -5.42 15.21 -5.94
N ALA A 206 -5.91 14.03 -6.33
CA ALA A 206 -5.10 12.82 -6.38
C ALA A 206 -3.89 12.94 -7.34
N SER A 207 -4.07 13.59 -8.49
CA SER A 207 -3.00 13.89 -9.45
C SER A 207 -1.92 14.76 -8.81
N ILE A 208 -2.31 15.87 -8.16
CA ILE A 208 -1.38 16.79 -7.50
C ILE A 208 -0.62 16.09 -6.37
N VAL A 209 -1.33 15.37 -5.49
CA VAL A 209 -0.71 14.67 -4.36
C VAL A 209 0.33 13.66 -4.86
N TYR A 210 -0.03 12.87 -5.87
CA TYR A 210 0.91 11.91 -6.44
C TYR A 210 2.12 12.58 -7.09
N GLU A 211 1.91 13.61 -7.94
CA GLU A 211 3.00 14.32 -8.61
C GLU A 211 3.98 14.93 -7.61
N LEU A 212 3.49 15.56 -6.54
CA LEU A 212 4.32 16.29 -5.58
C LEU A 212 4.97 15.38 -4.52
N LEU A 213 4.40 14.22 -4.20
CA LEU A 213 4.91 13.31 -3.16
C LEU A 213 5.60 12.05 -3.68
N SER A 214 5.47 11.72 -4.98
CA SER A 214 6.08 10.51 -5.58
C SER A 214 7.61 10.56 -5.68
N VAL A 215 8.19 11.75 -5.56
CA VAL A 215 9.64 11.97 -5.52
C VAL A 215 10.07 12.23 -4.08
N ARG A 216 11.25 11.71 -3.69
CA ARG A 216 11.86 11.97 -2.37
C ARG A 216 11.77 13.45 -1.99
N HIS A 217 11.38 13.71 -0.74
CA HIS A 217 11.10 15.06 -0.27
C HIS A 217 12.26 16.02 -0.51
N ASN A 218 13.51 15.60 -0.32
CA ASN A 218 14.71 16.42 -0.50
C ASN A 218 15.16 16.63 -1.95
N LYS A 219 14.43 16.12 -2.94
CA LYS A 219 14.74 16.29 -4.37
C LYS A 219 13.83 17.32 -5.01
N VAL A 220 14.39 18.09 -5.94
CA VAL A 220 13.65 19.06 -6.76
C VAL A 220 12.72 18.32 -7.73
N ILE A 221 11.50 18.83 -7.92
CA ILE A 221 10.52 18.33 -8.91
C ILE A 221 10.40 19.37 -10.01
N ASN A 222 10.28 18.93 -11.27
CA ASN A 222 9.97 19.79 -12.40
C ASN A 222 8.61 19.38 -12.98
N THR A 223 7.60 20.24 -12.87
CA THR A 223 6.23 19.98 -13.34
C THR A 223 6.01 20.38 -14.81
N GLU A 224 7.00 21.00 -15.45
CA GLU A 224 6.89 21.52 -16.82
C GLU A 224 7.31 20.52 -17.90
N CYS A 225 7.99 19.42 -17.50
CA CYS A 225 8.51 18.42 -18.43
C CYS A 225 7.54 17.29 -18.76
N ASP A 226 6.39 17.16 -18.08
CA ASP A 226 5.47 16.05 -18.30
C ASP A 226 4.42 16.40 -19.36
N THR A 227 4.78 16.21 -20.62
CA THR A 227 3.90 16.36 -21.79
C THR A 227 3.13 15.07 -22.09
N SER A 228 3.21 14.06 -21.22
CA SER A 228 2.55 12.79 -21.44
C SER A 228 1.05 12.87 -21.10
N ASN A 229 0.19 12.29 -21.93
CA ASN A 229 -1.25 12.12 -21.63
C ASN A 229 -1.50 11.07 -20.50
N LYS A 230 -0.49 10.78 -19.67
CA LYS A 230 -0.53 9.74 -18.66
C LYS A 230 -0.44 10.38 -17.28
N ASP A 231 -1.59 10.49 -16.63
CA ASP A 231 -1.63 10.92 -15.24
C ASP A 231 -1.66 9.72 -14.30
N SER A 232 -0.62 9.63 -13.47
CA SER A 232 -0.43 8.55 -12.51
C SER A 232 -1.49 8.54 -11.40
N GLY A 233 -1.90 9.71 -10.92
CA GLY A 233 -2.95 9.82 -9.91
C GLY A 233 -4.30 9.37 -10.45
N ILE A 234 -4.63 9.75 -11.69
CA ILE A 234 -5.84 9.28 -12.39
C ILE A 234 -5.77 7.77 -12.64
N PHE A 235 -4.61 7.23 -13.06
CA PHE A 235 -4.46 5.78 -13.26
C PHE A 235 -4.69 4.99 -11.96
N ILE A 236 -4.15 5.47 -10.84
CA ILE A 236 -4.40 4.87 -9.52
C ILE A 236 -5.90 4.92 -9.20
N MET A 237 -6.53 6.09 -9.33
CA MET A 237 -7.93 6.26 -9.00
C MET A 237 -8.86 5.41 -9.86
N TYR A 238 -8.53 5.27 -11.15
CA TYR A 238 -9.28 4.44 -12.09
C TYR A 238 -9.25 2.95 -11.74
N ASN A 239 -8.10 2.43 -11.31
CA ASN A 239 -8.01 1.02 -10.91
C ASN A 239 -8.71 0.78 -9.56
N TYR A 240 -8.61 1.73 -8.64
CA TYR A 240 -9.38 1.71 -7.39
C TYR A 240 -10.90 1.73 -7.64
N SER A 241 -11.39 2.63 -8.49
CA SER A 241 -12.83 2.76 -8.78
C SER A 241 -13.38 1.53 -9.50
N ARG A 242 -12.61 0.88 -10.38
CA ARG A 242 -12.99 -0.42 -10.98
C ARG A 242 -13.28 -1.49 -9.93
N LEU A 243 -12.44 -1.60 -8.91
CA LEU A 243 -12.67 -2.54 -7.81
C LEU A 243 -13.94 -2.18 -7.03
N CYS A 244 -14.13 -0.88 -6.75
CA CYS A 244 -15.35 -0.39 -6.10
C CYS A 244 -16.60 -0.71 -6.91
N GLN A 245 -16.57 -0.57 -8.24
CA GLN A 245 -17.68 -0.90 -9.13
C GLN A 245 -17.98 -2.39 -9.15
N VAL A 246 -16.96 -3.27 -9.14
CA VAL A 246 -17.15 -4.72 -8.99
C VAL A 246 -17.85 -5.05 -7.68
N TRP A 247 -17.40 -4.44 -6.57
CA TRP A 247 -18.01 -4.66 -5.26
C TRP A 247 -19.47 -4.16 -5.23
N LYS A 248 -19.71 -2.94 -5.73
CA LYS A 248 -21.05 -2.35 -5.81
C LYS A 248 -22.01 -3.18 -6.68
N ALA A 249 -21.53 -3.69 -7.82
CA ALA A 249 -22.33 -4.54 -8.71
C ALA A 249 -22.71 -5.87 -8.03
N TYR A 250 -21.79 -6.45 -7.26
CA TYR A 250 -22.11 -7.62 -6.43
C TYR A 250 -23.15 -7.30 -5.34
N GLU A 251 -22.95 -6.22 -4.58
CA GLU A 251 -23.91 -5.80 -3.54
C GLU A 251 -25.31 -5.53 -4.11
N ASN A 252 -25.41 -4.85 -5.25
CA ASN A 252 -26.67 -4.65 -5.94
C ASN A 252 -27.30 -5.98 -6.37
N GLY A 253 -26.51 -6.90 -6.92
CA GLY A 253 -27.01 -8.24 -7.27
C GLY A 253 -27.49 -9.04 -6.05
N VAL A 254 -26.93 -8.82 -4.86
CA VAL A 254 -27.46 -9.40 -3.61
C VAL A 254 -28.81 -8.77 -3.24
N ILE A 255 -28.95 -7.45 -3.33
CA ILE A 255 -30.22 -6.73 -3.08
C ILE A 255 -31.31 -7.19 -4.04
N GLU A 256 -30.95 -7.44 -5.29
CA GLU A 256 -31.85 -7.91 -6.36
C GLU A 256 -32.11 -9.43 -6.31
N ASN A 257 -31.55 -10.15 -5.33
CA ASN A 257 -31.63 -11.62 -5.18
C ASN A 257 -31.02 -12.41 -6.35
N TYR A 258 -30.14 -11.80 -7.14
CA TYR A 258 -29.35 -12.47 -8.17
C TYR A 258 -28.14 -13.22 -7.59
N TYR A 259 -27.52 -12.67 -6.54
CA TYR A 259 -26.46 -13.32 -5.77
C TYR A 259 -26.90 -13.60 -4.33
N GLU A 260 -26.36 -14.66 -3.74
CA GLU A 260 -26.39 -14.83 -2.29
C GLU A 260 -25.41 -13.88 -1.59
N SER A 261 -25.69 -13.58 -0.32
CA SER A 261 -24.79 -12.79 0.54
C SER A 261 -23.41 -13.43 0.63
N LEU A 262 -22.38 -12.60 0.76
CA LEU A 262 -21.00 -13.08 0.79
C LEU A 262 -20.81 -14.03 1.99
N PRO A 263 -20.32 -15.27 1.78
CA PRO A 263 -20.13 -16.21 2.87
C PRO A 263 -19.10 -15.69 3.87
N ASP A 264 -19.18 -16.15 5.12
CA ASP A 264 -18.21 -15.78 6.15
C ASP A 264 -16.78 -16.13 5.70
N ILE A 265 -15.83 -15.25 5.99
CA ILE A 265 -14.44 -15.39 5.54
C ILE A 265 -13.79 -16.70 6.01
N CYS A 266 -14.24 -17.29 7.12
CA CYS A 266 -13.72 -18.57 7.61
C CYS A 266 -14.22 -19.76 6.79
N SER A 267 -15.32 -19.60 6.05
CA SER A 267 -15.88 -20.63 5.17
C SER A 267 -15.37 -20.58 3.72
N VAL A 268 -14.65 -19.52 3.36
CA VAL A 268 -14.10 -19.36 2.00
C VAL A 268 -12.80 -20.12 1.83
N ASN A 269 -12.74 -20.94 0.77
CA ASN A 269 -11.53 -21.63 0.35
C ASN A 269 -10.63 -20.70 -0.49
N PHE A 270 -9.61 -20.12 0.15
CA PHE A 270 -8.62 -19.27 -0.52
C PHE A 270 -7.57 -20.04 -1.32
N GLY A 271 -7.52 -21.37 -1.20
CA GLY A 271 -6.64 -22.22 -2.02
C GLY A 271 -7.01 -22.20 -3.52
N LEU A 272 -8.20 -21.70 -3.85
CA LEU A 272 -8.67 -21.54 -5.23
C LEU A 272 -7.98 -20.38 -5.98
N LEU A 273 -7.42 -19.40 -5.26
CA LEU A 273 -6.66 -18.30 -5.86
C LEU A 273 -5.30 -18.83 -6.29
N THR A 274 -5.16 -19.20 -7.55
CA THR A 274 -3.98 -19.93 -8.05
C THR A 274 -3.17 -19.15 -9.08
N SER A 275 -3.74 -18.09 -9.66
CA SER A 275 -3.10 -17.34 -10.73
C SER A 275 -1.98 -16.43 -10.23
N ASN A 276 -1.00 -16.14 -11.10
CA ASN A 276 0.12 -15.27 -10.77
C ASN A 276 -0.35 -13.86 -10.38
N GLU A 277 -1.38 -13.33 -11.04
CA GLU A 277 -1.93 -12.00 -10.79
C GLU A 277 -2.53 -11.90 -9.38
N GLU A 278 -3.31 -12.90 -8.97
CA GLU A 278 -3.86 -12.99 -7.61
C GLU A 278 -2.72 -13.03 -6.57
N TRP A 279 -1.69 -13.85 -6.83
CA TRP A 279 -0.54 -13.98 -5.93
C TRP A 279 0.30 -12.70 -5.83
N ILE A 280 0.49 -11.98 -6.93
CA ILE A 280 1.20 -10.69 -6.92
C ILE A 280 0.46 -9.70 -6.03
N LEU A 281 -0.87 -9.58 -6.15
CA LEU A 281 -1.65 -8.72 -5.28
C LEU A 281 -1.48 -9.10 -3.81
N ILE A 282 -1.66 -10.38 -3.48
CA ILE A 282 -1.64 -10.83 -2.10
C ILE A 282 -0.25 -10.70 -1.48
N LEU A 283 0.77 -11.25 -2.14
CA LEU A 283 2.10 -11.39 -1.57
C LEU A 283 2.93 -10.12 -1.69
N ASN A 284 2.91 -9.46 -2.84
CA ASN A 284 3.78 -8.29 -3.08
C ASN A 284 3.13 -6.97 -2.61
N HIS A 285 1.79 -6.92 -2.50
CA HIS A 285 1.09 -5.68 -2.13
C HIS A 285 0.39 -5.80 -0.78
N LEU A 286 -0.68 -6.60 -0.67
CA LEU A 286 -1.51 -6.66 0.53
C LEU A 286 -0.71 -7.11 1.77
N SER A 287 0.16 -8.10 1.62
CA SER A 287 1.04 -8.58 2.71
C SER A 287 2.17 -7.61 3.05
N MET A 288 2.66 -6.83 2.08
CA MET A 288 3.81 -5.93 2.24
C MET A 288 3.42 -4.54 2.76
N TYR A 289 2.17 -4.13 2.62
CA TYR A 289 1.70 -2.80 3.00
C TYR A 289 2.14 -2.37 4.43
N PRO A 290 2.01 -3.21 5.48
CA PRO A 290 2.51 -2.85 6.81
C PRO A 290 3.99 -2.47 6.86
N LEU A 291 4.82 -3.19 6.09
CA LEU A 291 6.26 -2.92 6.02
C LEU A 291 6.54 -1.61 5.28
N VAL A 292 5.80 -1.30 4.22
CA VAL A 292 5.95 -0.03 3.48
C VAL A 292 5.73 1.14 4.43
N ILE A 293 4.68 1.10 5.25
CA ILE A 293 4.37 2.12 6.27
C ILE A 293 5.51 2.26 7.28
N GLN A 294 6.02 1.15 7.81
CA GLN A 294 7.10 1.15 8.80
C GLN A 294 8.41 1.71 8.20
N GLN A 295 8.77 1.27 7.00
CA GLN A 295 9.95 1.77 6.29
C GLN A 295 9.84 3.26 5.93
N SER A 296 8.63 3.77 5.69
CA SER A 296 8.41 5.19 5.42
C SER A 296 8.81 6.10 6.59
N VAL A 297 8.77 5.62 7.84
CA VAL A 297 9.12 6.40 9.05
C VAL A 297 10.39 5.93 9.74
N GLN A 298 11.13 4.98 9.15
CA GLN A 298 12.33 4.38 9.77
C GLN A 298 13.36 5.42 10.25
N HIS A 299 13.46 6.56 9.56
CA HIS A 299 14.41 7.63 9.85
C HIS A 299 13.75 8.92 10.34
N LEU A 300 12.49 8.84 10.81
CA LEU A 300 11.71 10.02 11.19
C LEU A 300 12.39 10.82 12.30
N MET A 301 12.99 10.13 13.28
CA MET A 301 13.75 10.76 14.38
C MET A 301 15.01 11.51 13.93
N SER A 302 15.47 11.25 12.70
CA SER A 302 16.59 11.95 12.05
C SER A 302 16.11 12.92 10.97
N ALA A 303 14.86 13.40 11.08
CA ALA A 303 14.23 14.34 10.16
C ALA A 303 14.20 13.88 8.69
N SER A 304 14.12 12.57 8.47
CA SER A 304 13.98 11.99 7.14
C SER A 304 12.77 11.06 7.08
N VAL A 305 11.98 11.19 6.01
CA VAL A 305 10.75 10.43 5.84
C VAL A 305 10.57 10.03 4.39
N ASP A 306 10.26 8.77 4.17
CA ASP A 306 10.19 8.18 2.84
C ASP A 306 8.73 8.09 2.35
N VAL A 307 8.01 9.21 2.33
CA VAL A 307 6.60 9.28 1.85
C VAL A 307 6.44 8.76 0.42
N HIS A 308 7.42 9.04 -0.44
CA HIS A 308 7.47 8.56 -1.83
C HIS A 308 7.31 7.03 -1.97
N ARG A 309 7.63 6.25 -0.94
CA ARG A 309 7.40 4.79 -0.93
C ARG A 309 5.92 4.43 -0.99
N LEU A 310 5.04 5.22 -0.36
CA LEU A 310 3.58 5.04 -0.44
C LEU A 310 3.06 5.29 -1.86
N CYS A 311 3.53 6.36 -2.51
CA CYS A 311 3.19 6.64 -3.91
C CYS A 311 3.67 5.53 -4.84
N LYS A 312 4.92 5.08 -4.66
CA LYS A 312 5.45 3.93 -5.41
C LYS A 312 4.61 2.66 -5.18
N PHE A 313 4.25 2.37 -3.93
CA PHE A 313 3.39 1.24 -3.60
C PHE A 313 2.02 1.32 -4.29
N LEU A 314 1.36 2.49 -4.26
CA LEU A 314 0.08 2.69 -4.96
C LEU A 314 0.20 2.45 -6.46
N MET A 315 1.27 2.94 -7.09
CA MET A 315 1.48 2.77 -8.52
C MET A 315 1.69 1.30 -8.90
N GLU A 316 2.54 0.59 -8.14
CA GLU A 316 2.81 -0.82 -8.37
C GLU A 316 1.55 -1.68 -8.11
N MET A 317 0.83 -1.41 -7.02
CA MET A 317 -0.44 -2.07 -6.70
C MET A 317 -1.48 -1.82 -7.79
N SER A 318 -1.60 -0.59 -8.31
CA SER A 318 -2.54 -0.26 -9.38
C SER A 318 -2.20 -0.94 -10.70
N SER A 319 -0.92 -1.13 -10.98
CA SER A 319 -0.48 -1.94 -12.11
C SER A 319 -0.87 -3.40 -11.95
N ALA A 320 -0.71 -3.96 -10.75
CA ALA A 320 -1.12 -5.34 -10.44
C ALA A 320 -2.65 -5.52 -10.49
N VAL A 321 -3.42 -4.55 -9.99
CA VAL A 321 -4.89 -4.55 -10.05
C VAL A 321 -5.37 -4.46 -11.50
N SER A 322 -4.78 -3.59 -12.31
CA SER A 322 -5.10 -3.47 -13.73
C SER A 322 -4.95 -4.82 -14.45
N LEU A 323 -3.84 -5.53 -14.19
CA LEU A 323 -3.57 -6.83 -14.77
C LEU A 323 -4.54 -7.91 -14.25
N PHE A 324 -4.80 -7.95 -12.95
CA PHE A 324 -5.76 -8.86 -12.33
C PHE A 324 -7.15 -8.70 -12.92
N TYR A 325 -7.65 -7.46 -13.00
CA TYR A 325 -8.98 -7.14 -13.55
C TYR A 325 -9.09 -7.53 -15.03
N HIS A 326 -8.03 -7.30 -15.82
CA HIS A 326 -8.03 -7.66 -17.24
C HIS A 326 -8.01 -9.17 -17.47
N ARG A 327 -7.28 -9.93 -16.63
CA ARG A 327 -7.07 -11.38 -16.82
C ARG A 327 -8.18 -12.23 -16.23
N HIS A 328 -8.89 -11.74 -15.21
CA HIS A 328 -9.84 -12.54 -14.45
C HIS A 328 -11.21 -11.91 -14.44
N HIS A 329 -12.20 -12.66 -14.89
CA HIS A 329 -13.60 -12.33 -14.66
C HIS A 329 -13.90 -12.57 -13.17
N ILE A 330 -14.25 -11.50 -12.45
CA ILE A 330 -14.42 -11.54 -10.99
C ILE A 330 -15.84 -11.97 -10.65
N LEU A 331 -16.85 -11.22 -11.10
CA LEU A 331 -18.25 -11.62 -11.03
C LEU A 331 -18.51 -12.67 -12.12
N SER A 332 -19.37 -13.63 -11.87
CA SER A 332 -19.75 -14.66 -12.84
C SER A 332 -21.20 -15.04 -12.58
N ASP A 333 -21.86 -15.71 -13.53
CA ASP A 333 -23.19 -16.24 -13.30
C ASP A 333 -23.22 -17.10 -12.03
N PRO A 334 -24.32 -17.07 -11.24
CA PRO A 334 -24.45 -17.74 -9.94
C PRO A 334 -24.59 -19.27 -10.07
N ILE A 335 -23.60 -19.88 -10.72
CA ILE A 335 -23.49 -21.32 -10.95
C ILE A 335 -22.67 -21.90 -9.79
N ALA A 336 -23.22 -22.91 -9.12
CA ALA A 336 -22.65 -23.48 -7.88
C ALA A 336 -21.15 -23.85 -7.98
N SER A 337 -20.66 -24.27 -9.15
CA SER A 337 -19.25 -24.61 -9.36
C SER A 337 -18.32 -23.38 -9.49
N LEU A 338 -18.85 -22.21 -9.86
CA LEU A 338 -18.09 -20.96 -10.04
C LEU A 338 -18.08 -20.08 -8.79
N LEU A 339 -19.14 -20.17 -7.97
CA LEU A 339 -19.32 -19.36 -6.76
C LEU A 339 -18.11 -19.41 -5.79
N PRO A 340 -17.49 -20.57 -5.48
CA PRO A 340 -16.38 -20.60 -4.53
C PRO A 340 -15.19 -19.74 -4.93
N LEU A 341 -14.80 -19.77 -6.22
CA LEU A 341 -13.70 -18.95 -6.75
C LEU A 341 -14.11 -17.47 -6.82
N MET A 342 -15.35 -17.19 -7.24
CA MET A 342 -15.89 -15.82 -7.25
C MET A 342 -15.84 -15.20 -5.85
N TYR A 343 -16.26 -15.92 -4.80
CA TYR A 343 -16.21 -15.43 -3.43
C TYR A 343 -14.77 -15.16 -2.96
N ALA A 344 -13.83 -16.06 -3.27
CA ALA A 344 -12.42 -15.83 -2.95
C ALA A 344 -11.86 -14.56 -3.63
N ARG A 345 -12.25 -14.31 -4.90
CA ARG A 345 -11.87 -13.09 -5.62
C ARG A 345 -12.57 -11.84 -5.09
N LEU A 346 -13.83 -11.93 -4.68
CA LEU A 346 -14.54 -10.81 -4.04
C LEU A 346 -13.87 -10.39 -2.73
N TYR A 347 -13.37 -11.33 -1.94
CA TYR A 347 -12.54 -11.03 -0.78
C TYR A 347 -11.21 -10.36 -1.16
N LEU A 348 -10.57 -10.77 -2.27
CA LEU A 348 -9.39 -10.09 -2.81
C LEU A 348 -9.70 -8.65 -3.25
N VAL A 349 -10.85 -8.41 -3.88
CA VAL A 349 -11.35 -7.07 -4.24
C VAL A 349 -11.53 -6.22 -2.97
N LYS A 350 -12.30 -6.72 -2.00
CA LYS A 350 -12.64 -5.99 -0.76
C LYS A 350 -11.39 -5.61 0.04
N THR A 351 -10.45 -6.54 0.19
CA THR A 351 -9.18 -6.29 0.90
C THR A 351 -8.26 -5.34 0.13
N SER A 352 -8.26 -5.38 -1.20
CA SER A 352 -7.52 -4.42 -2.02
C SER A 352 -8.09 -3.00 -1.91
N ILE A 353 -9.42 -2.84 -1.93
CA ILE A 353 -10.10 -1.56 -1.67
C ILE A 353 -9.68 -1.01 -0.31
N GLN A 354 -9.73 -1.82 0.75
CA GLN A 354 -9.32 -1.40 2.09
C GLN A 354 -7.88 -0.88 2.13
N VAL A 355 -6.93 -1.58 1.48
CA VAL A 355 -5.52 -1.14 1.45
C VAL A 355 -5.35 0.15 0.65
N TYR A 356 -6.06 0.34 -0.47
CA TYR A 356 -6.08 1.63 -1.17
C TYR A 356 -6.53 2.77 -0.27
N GLU A 357 -7.67 2.60 0.40
CA GLU A 357 -8.24 3.61 1.27
C GLU A 357 -7.31 3.97 2.43
N ASN A 358 -6.63 2.97 3.00
CA ASN A 358 -5.65 3.23 4.05
C ASN A 358 -4.47 4.06 3.52
N VAL A 359 -3.95 3.79 2.31
CA VAL A 359 -2.86 4.61 1.74
C VAL A 359 -3.37 6.00 1.36
N PHE A 360 -4.59 6.12 0.83
CA PHE A 360 -5.21 7.40 0.52
C PHE A 360 -5.33 8.26 1.78
N GLN A 361 -5.80 7.69 2.88
CA GLN A 361 -5.85 8.37 4.17
C GLN A 361 -4.47 8.84 4.63
N LEU A 362 -3.42 8.03 4.45
CA LEU A 362 -2.05 8.43 4.80
C LEU A 362 -1.54 9.60 3.95
N LEU A 363 -1.92 9.66 2.67
CA LEU A 363 -1.50 10.71 1.74
C LEU A 363 -2.45 11.92 1.70
N GLY A 364 -3.55 11.90 2.46
CA GLY A 364 -4.59 12.93 2.39
C GLY A 364 -5.40 12.91 1.09
N ILE A 365 -5.41 11.80 0.33
CA ILE A 365 -6.14 11.69 -0.93
C ILE A 365 -7.61 11.39 -0.66
N GLU A 366 -8.50 12.14 -1.31
CA GLU A 366 -9.93 11.83 -1.33
C GLU A 366 -10.26 10.80 -2.41
N ALA A 367 -10.89 9.70 -2.00
CA ALA A 367 -11.17 8.58 -2.89
C ALA A 367 -12.39 8.83 -3.80
N VAL A 368 -12.26 8.46 -5.08
CA VAL A 368 -13.36 8.42 -6.04
C VAL A 368 -13.75 6.97 -6.28
N ARG A 369 -14.93 6.57 -5.78
CA ARG A 369 -15.41 5.17 -5.88
C ARG A 369 -16.02 4.84 -7.24
N GLU A 370 -16.46 5.84 -8.00
CA GLU A 370 -17.11 5.67 -9.30
C GLU A 370 -16.48 6.64 -10.30
N MET A 371 -15.94 6.08 -11.40
CA MET A 371 -15.32 6.86 -12.47
C MET A 371 -15.79 6.43 -13.84
#